data_AF-A0A7C9MKM2-F1
#
_entry.id   AF-A0A7C9MKM2-F1
#
_cell.length_a   1.000
_cell.length_b   1.000
_cell.length_c   1.000
_cell.angle_alpha   90.00
_cell.angle_beta   90.00
_cell.angle_gamma   90.00
#
_symmetry.space_group_name_H-M   'P 1'
#
loop_
_entity.id
_entity.type
_entity.pdbx_description
1 polymer ?
#
loop_
_entity_poly.entity_id
_entity_poly.type
_entity_poly.pdbx_seq_one_letter_code
_entity_poly.pdbx_strand_id
1 'polypeptide(L)'
;MSITGSELTDLLRLAGIDEAIIAGVKPDAPLLLQGLDSVDFPTFIVAVEDRFAIDIPEDTAWQLRSLDDFAEFINRAPRGK
;
A
#
# COMPACT_ATOMS: atom_id res chain seq x y z
N MET A 1 8.49 14.98 -3.40
CA MET A 1 8.48 13.61 -3.94
C MET A 1 7.07 13.12 -3.78
N SER A 2 6.34 12.99 -4.89
CA SER A 2 4.95 12.52 -4.91
C SER A 2 4.95 11.02 -5.15
N ILE A 3 4.49 10.26 -4.17
CA ILE A 3 4.26 8.82 -4.29
C ILE A 3 3.04 8.59 -5.17
N THR A 4 3.09 7.60 -6.04
CA THR A 4 1.98 7.21 -6.91
C THR A 4 1.66 5.73 -6.69
N GLY A 5 0.46 5.29 -7.09
CA GLY A 5 0.08 3.88 -6.99
C GLY A 5 1.09 2.93 -7.65
N SER A 6 1.75 3.36 -8.74
CA SER A 6 2.80 2.57 -9.41
C SER A 6 4.03 2.31 -8.55
N GLU A 7 4.45 3.28 -7.72
CA GLU A 7 5.57 3.09 -6.78
C GLU A 7 5.18 2.09 -5.67
N LEU A 8 3.91 2.11 -5.26
CA LEU A 8 3.40 1.16 -4.27
C LEU A 8 3.26 -0.26 -4.83
N THR A 9 3.05 -0.40 -6.14
CA THR A 9 3.10 -1.70 -6.82
C THR A 9 4.49 -2.33 -6.71
N ASP A 10 5.57 -1.55 -6.78
CA ASP A 10 6.93 -2.06 -6.57
C ASP A 10 7.14 -2.50 -5.10
N LEU A 11 6.56 -1.75 -4.15
CA LEU A 11 6.53 -2.13 -2.74
C LEU A 11 5.79 -3.44 -2.48
N LEU A 12 4.68 -3.72 -3.17
CA LEU A 12 4.01 -5.03 -3.10
C LEU A 12 4.95 -6.16 -3.52
N ARG A 13 5.77 -5.93 -4.55
CA ARG A 13 6.78 -6.91 -4.98
C ARG A 13 7.84 -7.14 -3.90
N LEU A 14 8.32 -6.08 -3.28
CA LEU A 14 9.30 -6.15 -2.18
C LEU A 14 8.73 -6.81 -0.93
N ALA A 15 7.43 -6.67 -0.68
CA ALA A 15 6.71 -7.34 0.39
C ALA A 15 6.51 -8.86 0.16
N GLY A 16 6.88 -9.37 -1.02
CA GLY A 16 6.80 -10.79 -1.36
C GLY A 16 5.44 -11.23 -1.91
N ILE A 17 4.61 -10.28 -2.36
CA ILE A 17 3.32 -10.58 -2.99
C ILE A 17 3.54 -11.25 -4.34
N ASP A 18 2.68 -12.22 -4.67
CA ASP A 18 2.76 -13.01 -5.89
C ASP A 18 2.75 -12.13 -7.15
N GLU A 19 3.68 -12.37 -8.08
CA GLU A 19 3.83 -11.58 -9.30
C GLU A 19 2.59 -11.65 -10.20
N ALA A 20 1.85 -12.76 -10.14
CA ALA A 20 0.58 -12.92 -10.84
C ALA A 20 -0.50 -11.95 -10.36
N ILE A 21 -0.51 -11.62 -9.06
CA ILE A 21 -1.42 -10.63 -8.48
C ILE A 21 -0.96 -9.24 -8.94
N ILE A 22 0.33 -8.93 -8.75
CA ILE A 22 0.94 -7.63 -9.07
C ILE A 22 0.68 -7.24 -10.53
N ALA A 23 0.80 -8.18 -11.48
CA ALA A 23 0.57 -7.91 -12.90
C ALA A 23 -0.87 -7.45 -13.22
N GLY A 24 -1.85 -7.78 -12.37
CA GLY A 24 -3.26 -7.41 -12.52
C GLY A 24 -3.73 -6.28 -11.60
N VAL A 25 -2.90 -5.83 -10.65
CA VAL A 25 -3.26 -4.80 -9.68
C VAL A 25 -3.45 -3.46 -10.38
N LYS A 26 -4.63 -2.87 -10.16
CA LYS A 26 -4.99 -1.51 -10.54
C LYS A 26 -4.91 -0.61 -9.31
N PRO A 27 -4.29 0.58 -9.43
CA PRO A 27 -4.06 1.46 -8.30
C PRO A 27 -5.34 2.12 -7.75
N ASP A 28 -6.36 2.31 -8.61
CA ASP A 28 -7.66 2.92 -8.28
C ASP A 28 -8.71 1.90 -7.81
N ALA A 29 -8.36 0.62 -7.67
CA ALA A 29 -9.29 -0.44 -7.31
C ALA A 29 -9.00 -1.02 -5.91
N PRO A 30 -10.01 -1.59 -5.22
CA PRO A 30 -9.83 -2.17 -3.90
C PRO A 30 -8.87 -3.37 -3.92
N LEU A 31 -7.79 -3.31 -3.15
CA LEU A 31 -6.75 -4.34 -3.10
C LEU A 31 -7.27 -5.73 -2.71
N LEU A 32 -8.17 -5.79 -1.72
CA LEU A 32 -8.79 -7.04 -1.27
C LEU A 32 -9.63 -7.75 -2.35
N LEU A 33 -10.09 -7.01 -3.37
CA LEU A 33 -10.83 -7.58 -4.51
C LEU A 33 -9.90 -7.99 -5.66
N GLN A 34 -8.61 -7.67 -5.56
CA GLN A 34 -7.61 -7.88 -6.62
C GLN A 34 -6.66 -9.04 -6.32
N GLY A 35 -6.91 -9.77 -5.24
CA GLY A 35 -6.15 -10.96 -4.88
C GLY A 35 -5.28 -10.81 -3.63
N LEU A 36 -5.16 -9.60 -3.03
CA LEU A 36 -4.55 -9.48 -1.71
C LEU A 36 -5.47 -10.11 -0.67
N ASP A 37 -4.93 -11.04 0.10
CA ASP A 37 -5.64 -11.68 1.18
C ASP A 37 -5.49 -10.93 2.53
N SER A 38 -6.04 -11.52 3.59
CA SER A 38 -6.00 -10.95 4.95
C SER A 38 -4.61 -10.93 5.59
N VAL A 39 -3.62 -11.60 5.01
CA VAL A 39 -2.22 -11.66 5.45
C VAL A 39 -1.35 -10.72 4.61
N ASP A 40 -1.59 -10.68 3.30
CA ASP A 40 -0.91 -9.78 2.37
C ASP A 40 -1.16 -8.31 2.72
N PHE A 41 -2.40 -7.97 3.06
CA PHE A 41 -2.80 -6.59 3.35
C PHE A 41 -2.05 -5.97 4.54
N PRO A 42 -2.02 -6.58 5.75
CA PRO A 42 -1.22 -6.04 6.85
C PRO A 42 0.29 -6.09 6.57
N THR A 43 0.77 -7.09 5.83
CA THR A 43 2.19 -7.16 5.42
C THR A 43 2.58 -5.97 4.55
N PHE A 44 1.72 -5.59 3.60
CA PHE A 44 1.91 -4.40 2.78
C PHE A 44 1.91 -3.11 3.60
N ILE A 45 0.99 -2.96 4.56
CA ILE A 45 0.93 -1.78 5.43
C ILE A 45 2.25 -1.60 6.18
N VAL A 46 2.77 -2.65 6.81
CA VAL A 46 4.05 -2.60 7.54
C VAL A 46 5.20 -2.24 6.60
N ALA A 47 5.22 -2.77 5.37
CA ALA A 47 6.23 -2.42 4.38
C ALA A 47 6.16 -0.93 3.97
N VAL A 48 4.97 -0.36 3.87
CA VAL A 48 4.76 1.07 3.58
C VAL A 48 5.25 1.92 4.76
N GLU A 49 4.89 1.58 5.99
CA GLU A 49 5.32 2.29 7.21
C GLU A 49 6.85 2.32 7.33
N ASP A 50 7.50 1.16 7.17
CA ASP A 50 8.96 1.03 7.20
C ASP A 50 9.62 1.84 6.07
N ARG A 51 9.11 1.70 4.83
CA ARG A 51 9.71 2.33 3.65
C ARG A 51 9.64 3.85 3.65
N PHE A 52 8.57 4.41 4.20
CA PHE A 52 8.31 5.85 4.20
C PHE A 52 8.50 6.52 5.58
N ALA A 53 8.85 5.75 6.61
CA ALA A 53 8.96 6.20 7.99
C ALA A 53 7.70 6.95 8.44
N ILE A 54 6.53 6.36 8.16
CA ILE A 54 5.23 6.88 8.58
C ILE A 54 4.54 5.87 9.50
N ASP A 55 3.57 6.36 10.26
CA ASP A 55 2.68 5.54 11.07
C ASP A 55 1.29 5.62 10.46
N ILE A 56 0.68 4.48 10.15
CA ILE A 56 -0.67 4.37 9.62
C ILE A 56 -1.54 3.82 10.75
N PRO A 57 -2.38 4.66 11.38
CA PRO A 57 -3.28 4.20 12.42
C PRO A 57 -4.20 3.10 11.89
N GLU A 58 -4.46 2.08 12.70
CA GLU A 58 -5.29 0.93 12.31
C GLU A 58 -6.64 1.36 11.72
N ASP A 59 -7.36 2.30 12.37
CA ASP A 59 -8.61 2.86 11.87
C ASP A 59 -8.48 3.46 10.45
N THR A 60 -7.34 4.09 10.16
CA THR A 60 -7.05 4.66 8.85
C THR A 60 -6.73 3.57 7.84
N ALA A 61 -5.92 2.57 8.22
CA ALA A 61 -5.57 1.45 7.36
C ALA A 61 -6.82 0.72 6.83
N TRP A 62 -7.87 0.58 7.64
CA TRP A 62 -9.15 0.01 7.21
C TRP A 62 -9.95 0.89 6.25
N GLN A 63 -9.66 2.20 6.18
CA GLN A 63 -10.26 3.12 5.19
C GLN A 63 -9.51 3.14 3.86
N LEU A 64 -8.20 2.85 3.87
CA LEU A 64 -7.35 2.83 2.67
C LEU A 64 -7.61 1.53 1.89
N ARG A 65 -8.34 1.63 0.77
CA ARG A 65 -8.75 0.43 0.02
C ARG A 65 -7.92 0.20 -1.22
N SER A 66 -7.39 1.26 -1.82
CA SER A 66 -6.69 1.25 -3.10
C SER A 66 -5.26 1.79 -2.95
N LEU A 67 -4.36 1.47 -3.89
CA LEU A 67 -3.00 2.01 -3.85
C LEU A 67 -2.99 3.54 -3.98
N ASP A 68 -3.93 4.11 -4.72
CA ASP A 68 -4.04 5.57 -4.80
C ASP A 68 -4.45 6.19 -3.45
N ASP A 69 -5.33 5.55 -2.67
CA ASP A 69 -5.63 5.99 -1.30
C ASP A 69 -4.36 6.00 -0.43
N PHE A 70 -3.58 4.92 -0.49
CA PHE A 70 -2.29 4.82 0.22
C PHE A 70 -1.32 5.92 -0.26
N ALA A 71 -1.21 6.13 -1.57
CA ALA A 71 -0.32 7.14 -2.14
C ALA A 71 -0.72 8.55 -1.67
N GLU A 72 -2.01 8.88 -1.70
CA GLU A 72 -2.53 10.15 -1.18
C GLU A 72 -2.26 10.31 0.31
N PHE A 73 -2.46 9.25 1.10
CA PHE A 73 -2.17 9.27 2.53
C PHE A 73 -0.69 9.54 2.80
N ILE A 74 0.21 8.78 2.17
CA ILE A 74 1.67 8.92 2.33
C ILE A 74 2.13 10.32 1.91
N ASN A 75 1.56 10.86 0.84
CA ASN A 75 1.89 12.21 0.36
C ASN A 75 1.47 13.31 1.34
N ARG A 76 0.42 13.08 2.13
CA ARG A 76 -0.09 14.02 3.14
C ARG A 76 0.49 13.76 4.53
N ALA A 77 0.99 12.56 4.79
CA ALA A 77 1.52 12.15 6.06
C ALA A 77 2.80 12.94 6.39
N PRO A 78 2.94 13.49 7.61
CA PRO A 78 4.20 14.02 8.07
C PRO A 78 5.20 12.86 8.14
N ARG A 79 6.28 12.93 7.35
CA ARG A 79 7.35 11.93 7.44
C ARG A 79 7.93 11.98 8.85
N GLY A 80 7.77 10.87 9.58
CA GLY A 80 8.42 10.64 10.86
C GLY A 80 9.93 10.67 10.66
N LYS A 81 10.62 11.30 11.61
CA LYS A 81 12.04 11.64 11.54
C LYS A 81 12.95 10.42 11.66
#